data_AF-A0A1I6KD13-F1
#
_entry.id   AF-A0A1I6KD13-F1
#
_cell.length_a   1.000
_cell.length_b   1.000
_cell.length_c   1.000
_cell.angle_alpha   90.00
_cell.angle_beta   90.00
_cell.angle_gamma   90.00
#
_symmetry.space_group_name_H-M   'P 1'
#
loop_
_entity.id
_entity.type
_entity.pdbx_description
1 polymer ?
#
loop_
_entity_poly.entity_id
_entity_poly.type
_entity_poly.pdbx_seq_one_letter_code
_entity_poly.pdbx_strand_id
1 'polypeptide(L)'
;MANGEIDLNEWILIYQDELVNNIIYKNSNLDFTDSGKDHYNDIDTTSIQFTASILRLEHEGVIHFFHKGDKTFALLKQQVIEDNLVNKPDFDLIEENFRIN
;
A
#
# COMPACT_ATOMS: atom_id res chain seq x y z
N MET A 1 -7.32 -26.09 15.62
CA MET A 1 -6.72 -26.22 14.27
C MET A 1 -6.83 -24.84 13.65
N ALA A 2 -5.76 -24.05 13.68
CA ALA A 2 -5.70 -22.70 13.12
C ALA A 2 -4.70 -22.77 11.97
N ASN A 3 -5.18 -23.16 10.78
CA ASN A 3 -4.37 -23.31 9.58
C ASN A 3 -4.79 -22.22 8.59
N GLY A 4 -3.89 -21.29 8.26
CA GLY A 4 -3.82 -20.68 6.93
C GLY A 4 -4.04 -19.17 6.81
N GLU A 5 -4.80 -18.54 7.70
CA GLU A 5 -5.14 -17.10 7.56
C GLU A 5 -4.35 -16.25 8.56
N ILE A 6 -3.36 -15.54 8.04
CA ILE A 6 -2.64 -14.45 8.73
C ILE A 6 -3.59 -13.25 8.83
N ASP A 7 -3.73 -12.67 10.03
CA ASP A 7 -4.50 -11.43 10.27
C ASP A 7 -3.95 -10.30 9.39
N LEU A 8 -4.81 -9.43 8.82
CA LEU A 8 -4.37 -8.25 8.05
C LEU A 8 -3.36 -7.40 8.83
N ASN A 9 -3.48 -7.34 10.17
CA ASN A 9 -2.51 -6.65 11.01
C ASN A 9 -1.10 -7.26 10.94
N GLU A 10 -1.00 -8.59 10.88
CA GLU A 10 0.28 -9.28 10.72
C GLU A 10 0.84 -9.07 9.31
N TRP A 11 -0.02 -9.03 8.28
CA TRP A 11 0.40 -8.64 6.93
C TRP A 11 0.94 -7.21 6.85
N ILE A 12 0.34 -6.26 7.56
CA ILE A 12 0.83 -4.88 7.64
C ILE A 12 2.26 -4.85 8.19
N LEU A 13 2.51 -5.55 9.30
CA LEU A 13 3.84 -5.61 9.91
C LEU A 13 4.87 -6.25 8.98
N ILE A 14 4.50 -7.34 8.28
CA ILE A 14 5.35 -7.99 7.28
C ILE A 14 5.72 -7.00 6.17
N TYR A 15 4.74 -6.29 5.61
CA TYR A 15 5.01 -5.33 4.53
C TYR A 15 5.84 -4.13 5.00
N GLN A 16 5.60 -3.61 6.21
CA GLN A 16 6.44 -2.56 6.78
C GLN A 16 7.90 -3.03 6.90
N ASP A 17 8.14 -4.24 7.41
CA ASP A 17 9.49 -4.80 7.52
C ASP A 17 10.14 -5.03 6.15
N GLU A 18 9.39 -5.55 5.18
CA GLU A 18 9.88 -5.73 3.80
C GLU A 18 10.27 -4.38 3.16
N LEU A 19 9.46 -3.33 3.31
CA LEU A 19 9.79 -2.01 2.80
C LEU A 19 11.02 -1.42 3.50
N VAL A 20 11.12 -1.52 4.82
CA VAL A 20 12.28 -1.02 5.60
C VAL A 20 13.58 -1.71 5.17
N ASN A 21 13.53 -3.01 4.88
CA ASN A 21 14.69 -3.80 4.48
C ASN A 21 14.99 -3.73 2.97
N ASN A 22 14.10 -3.16 2.17
CA ASN A 22 14.27 -3.05 0.73
C ASN A 22 15.32 -1.98 0.35
N ILE A 23 16.18 -2.33 -0.60
CA ILE A 23 17.31 -1.48 -1.03
C ILE A 23 16.88 -0.10 -1.57
N ILE A 24 15.66 0.03 -2.09
CA ILE A 24 15.11 1.29 -2.63
C ILE A 24 14.80 2.27 -1.49
N TYR A 25 14.23 1.77 -0.40
CA TYR A 25 13.84 2.58 0.77
C TYR A 25 14.96 2.67 1.81
N LYS A 26 16.07 1.96 1.58
CA LYS A 26 17.25 2.04 2.44
C LYS A 26 17.78 3.47 2.45
N ASN A 27 17.70 4.11 3.62
CA ASN A 27 18.02 5.53 3.84
C ASN A 27 17.05 6.53 3.19
N SER A 28 15.79 6.16 2.96
CA SER A 28 14.77 7.05 2.39
C SER A 28 13.96 7.82 3.43
N ASN A 29 14.33 7.84 4.71
CA ASN A 29 13.48 8.40 5.78
C ASN A 29 12.03 7.86 5.72
N LEU A 30 11.89 6.56 5.44
CA LEU A 30 10.60 5.89 5.34
C LEU A 30 9.83 6.05 6.65
N ASP A 31 8.63 6.62 6.57
CA ASP A 31 7.75 6.86 7.71
C ASP A 31 6.33 6.38 7.39
N PHE A 32 5.71 5.66 8.31
CA PHE A 32 4.39 5.06 8.15
C PHE A 32 3.37 5.71 9.06
N THR A 33 2.15 5.87 8.58
CA THR A 33 1.00 6.21 9.44
C THR A 33 0.46 4.96 10.13
N ASP A 34 -0.33 5.17 11.18
CA ASP A 34 -1.17 4.11 11.75
C ASP A 34 -2.11 3.53 10.68
N SER A 35 -2.42 2.25 10.82
CA SER A 35 -3.37 1.58 9.94
C SER A 35 -4.79 2.06 10.17
N GLY A 36 -5.55 2.26 9.07
CA GLY A 36 -6.94 2.70 9.10
C GLY A 36 -7.83 1.87 8.18
N LYS A 37 -9.14 2.00 8.36
CA LYS A 37 -10.11 1.50 7.37
C LYS A 37 -10.14 2.42 6.18
N ASP A 38 -10.22 1.85 4.98
CA ASP A 38 -10.24 2.57 3.73
C ASP A 38 -10.94 1.76 2.64
N HIS A 39 -10.92 2.24 1.40
CA HIS A 39 -11.48 1.59 0.23
C HIS A 39 -10.50 1.66 -0.93
N TYR A 40 -10.57 0.66 -1.80
CA TYR A 40 -9.95 0.69 -3.12
C TYR A 40 -11.01 0.23 -4.11
N ASN A 41 -11.52 1.16 -4.93
CA ASN A 41 -12.75 0.96 -5.71
C ASN A 41 -13.95 0.55 -4.82
N ASP A 42 -14.53 -0.63 -5.04
CA ASP A 42 -15.68 -1.19 -4.31
C ASP A 42 -15.27 -2.18 -3.20
N ILE A 43 -13.97 -2.24 -2.89
CA ILE A 43 -13.40 -3.18 -1.91
C ILE A 43 -13.09 -2.43 -0.63
N ASP A 44 -13.64 -2.90 0.49
CA ASP A 44 -13.24 -2.44 1.82
C ASP A 44 -11.83 -2.97 2.15
N THR A 45 -10.96 -2.08 2.59
CA THR A 45 -9.56 -2.39 2.86
C THR A 45 -9.14 -1.89 4.24
N THR A 46 -8.06 -2.45 4.78
CA THR A 46 -7.25 -1.80 5.81
C THR A 46 -6.03 -1.22 5.11
N SER A 47 -5.72 0.05 5.31
CA SER A 47 -4.60 0.71 4.64
C SER A 47 -3.60 1.32 5.61
N ILE A 48 -2.36 1.43 5.16
CA ILE A 48 -1.33 2.29 5.76
C ILE A 48 -0.86 3.28 4.70
N GLN A 49 -0.57 4.51 5.11
CA GLN A 49 0.11 5.48 4.27
C GLN A 49 1.57 5.54 4.67
N PHE A 50 2.43 5.97 3.75
CA PHE A 50 3.83 6.22 4.05
C PHE A 50 4.39 7.36 3.20
N THR A 51 5.49 7.92 3.69
CA THR A 51 6.34 8.85 2.94
C THR A 51 7.75 8.32 2.85
N ALA A 52 8.47 8.69 1.79
CA ALA A 52 9.86 8.32 1.59
C ALA A 52 10.59 9.30 0.66
N SER A 53 11.81 9.68 1.00
CA SER A 53 12.74 10.43 0.15
C SER A 53 13.59 9.48 -0.69
N ILE A 54 13.16 9.22 -1.93
CA ILE A 54 13.83 8.29 -2.85
C ILE A 54 14.51 9.11 -3.95
N LEU A 55 15.81 8.92 -4.15
CA LEU A 55 16.60 9.68 -5.13
C LEU A 55 16.46 11.21 -4.97
N ARG A 56 16.29 11.70 -3.73
CA ARG A 56 16.07 13.11 -3.36
C ARG A 56 14.73 13.69 -3.78
N LEU A 57 13.79 12.85 -4.19
CA LEU A 57 12.41 13.22 -4.43
C LEU A 57 11.56 12.69 -3.28
N GLU A 58 10.62 13.50 -2.83
CA GLU A 58 9.66 13.07 -1.82
C GLU A 58 8.55 12.27 -2.50
N HIS A 59 8.35 11.07 -2.00
CA HIS A 59 7.30 10.16 -2.41
C HIS A 59 6.25 10.03 -1.31
N GLU A 60 5.02 9.86 -1.75
CA GLU A 60 3.92 9.38 -0.93
C GLU A 60 3.45 8.03 -1.48
N GLY A 61 2.97 7.18 -0.58
CA GLY A 61 2.36 5.93 -0.97
C GLY A 61 1.31 5.46 0.02
N VAL A 62 0.49 4.54 -0.47
CA VAL A 62 -0.54 3.84 0.31
C VAL A 62 -0.47 2.36 -0.02
N ILE A 63 -0.61 1.52 1.00
CA ILE A 63 -0.76 0.07 0.84
C ILE A 63 -2.13 -0.31 1.35
N HIS A 64 -2.96 -0.89 0.48
CA HIS A 64 -4.26 -1.43 0.84
C HIS A 64 -4.17 -2.95 1.03
N PHE A 65 -4.70 -3.45 2.14
CA PHE A 65 -4.76 -4.86 2.48
C PHE A 65 -6.22 -5.32 2.59
N PHE A 66 -6.55 -6.45 1.99
CA PHE A 66 -7.87 -7.04 2.11
C PHE A 66 -7.88 -8.53 1.80
N HIS A 67 -8.92 -9.20 2.27
CA HIS A 67 -9.18 -10.60 1.93
C HIS A 67 -10.22 -10.70 0.82
N LYS A 68 -10.00 -11.64 -0.11
CA LYS A 68 -10.99 -12.02 -1.12
C LYS A 68 -10.93 -13.54 -1.30
N GLY A 69 -11.96 -14.23 -0.84
CA GLY A 69 -11.95 -15.69 -0.77
C GLY A 69 -10.95 -16.17 0.28
N ASP A 70 -10.07 -17.09 -0.10
CA ASP A 70 -9.00 -17.68 0.71
C ASP A 70 -7.65 -16.96 0.54
N LYS A 71 -7.65 -15.79 -0.12
CA LYS A 71 -6.44 -15.04 -0.46
C LYS A 71 -6.41 -13.69 0.22
N THR A 72 -5.20 -13.29 0.61
CA THR A 72 -4.91 -11.92 1.03
C THR A 72 -4.23 -11.17 -0.10
N PHE A 73 -4.66 -9.94 -0.33
CA PHE A 73 -4.10 -9.05 -1.33
C PHE A 73 -3.51 -7.84 -0.65
N ALA A 74 -2.39 -7.36 -1.19
CA ALA A 74 -1.81 -6.06 -0.86
C ALA A 74 -1.64 -5.27 -2.16
N LEU A 75 -2.18 -4.05 -2.21
CA LEU A 75 -2.05 -3.12 -3.34
C LEU A 75 -1.22 -1.93 -2.90
N LEU A 76 -0.02 -1.80 -3.46
CA LEU A 76 0.88 -0.66 -3.24
C LEU A 76 0.70 0.36 -4.36
N LYS A 77 0.33 1.60 -3.98
CA LYS A 77 0.34 2.78 -4.85
C LYS A 77 1.40 3.74 -4.33
N GLN A 78 2.29 4.21 -5.20
CA GLN A 78 3.36 5.14 -4.85
C GLN A 78 3.62 6.13 -5.99
N GLN A 79 3.90 7.38 -5.65
CA GLN A 79 4.23 8.43 -6.61
C GLN A 79 5.16 9.47 -6.00
N VAL A 80 5.82 10.28 -6.86
CA VAL A 80 6.46 11.53 -6.43
C VAL A 80 5.35 12.52 -6.09
N ILE A 81 5.48 13.23 -4.96
CA ILE A 81 4.45 14.18 -4.49
C ILE A 81 4.17 15.26 -5.54
N GLU A 82 5.21 15.74 -6.22
CA GLU A 82 5.12 16.78 -7.26
C GLU A 82 4.26 16.35 -8.47
N ASP A 83 4.20 15.05 -8.75
CA ASP A 83 3.48 14.49 -9.91
C ASP A 83 2.04 14.06 -9.57
N ASN A 84 1.57 14.25 -8.34
CA ASN A 84 0.25 13.75 -7.89
C ASN A 84 -0.89 14.22 -8.81
N LEU A 85 -0.92 15.50 -9.17
CA LEU A 85 -1.97 16.05 -10.06
C LEU A 85 -1.92 15.45 -11.48
N VAL A 86 -0.74 15.08 -11.96
CA VAL A 86 -0.55 14.52 -13.30
C VAL A 86 -0.90 13.04 -13.32
N ASN A 87 -0.52 12.30 -12.28
CA ASN A 87 -0.71 10.85 -12.19
C ASN A 87 -2.11 10.47 -11.70
N LYS A 88 -2.82 11.37 -11.01
CA LYS A 88 -4.13 11.09 -10.42
C LYS A 88 -5.13 10.49 -11.42
N PRO A 89 -5.34 11.02 -12.64
CA PRO A 89 -6.29 10.44 -13.58
C PRO A 89 -5.98 8.99 -13.95
N ASP A 90 -4.69 8.65 -14.08
CA ASP A 90 -4.25 7.31 -14.44
C ASP A 90 -4.41 6.34 -13.25
N PHE A 91 -4.09 6.79 -12.03
CA PHE A 91 -4.34 5.99 -10.82
C PHE A 91 -5.82 5.77 -10.58
N ASP A 92 -6.65 6.80 -10.76
CA ASP A 92 -8.10 6.69 -10.63
C ASP A 92 -8.65 5.67 -11.65
N LEU A 93 -8.17 5.72 -12.91
CA LEU A 93 -8.56 4.75 -13.94
C LEU A 93 -8.16 3.31 -13.56
N ILE A 94 -6.96 3.11 -13.03
CA ILE A 94 -6.50 1.78 -12.57
C ILE A 94 -7.40 1.28 -11.43
N GLU A 95 -7.71 2.15 -10.47
CA GLU A 95 -8.55 1.82 -9.32
C GLU A 95 -9.98 1.46 -9.77
N GLU A 96 -10.64 2.32 -10.54
CA GLU A 96 -12.02 2.13 -11.02
C GLU A 96 -12.21 0.83 -11.83
N ASN A 97 -11.16 0.37 -12.52
CA ASN A 97 -11.19 -0.82 -13.36
C ASN A 97 -10.59 -2.06 -12.68
N PHE A 98 -10.09 -1.95 -11.46
CA PHE A 98 -9.49 -3.06 -10.74
C PHE A 98 -10.55 -4.11 -10.39
N ARG A 99 -10.35 -5.36 -10.81
CA ARG A 99 -11.25 -6.49 -10.52
C ARG A 99 -10.43 -7.72 -10.14
N ILE A 100 -10.93 -8.46 -9.15
CA ILE A 100 -10.42 -9.78 -8.80
C ILE A 100 -11.46 -10.80 -9.22
N ASN A 101 -11.05 -11.71 -10.12
CA ASN A 101 -11.86 -12.82 -10.62
C ASN A 101 -11.66 -14.08 -9.80
#